data_AF-A0A8S2G1P0-F1
#
_entry.id   AF-A0A8S2G1P0-F1
#
_cell.length_a   1.000
_cell.length_b   1.000
_cell.length_c   1.000
_cell.angle_alpha   90.00
_cell.angle_beta   90.00
_cell.angle_gamma   90.00
#
_symmetry.space_group_name_H-M   'P 1'
#
loop_
_entity.id
_entity.type
_entity.pdbx_description
1 polymer ?
#
loop_
_entity_poly.entity_id
_entity_poly.type
_entity_poly.pdbx_seq_one_letter_code
_entity_poly.pdbx_strand_id
1 'polypeptide(L)'
;NDNELFNIEQTILEEINYVLENIREKNLQPALDWCKRNREQLLKTNSLLEFYLHKMRFLQLLTEQNYVDAKIYMSNFSQYIRMNSECEKVVKELMGAFVFAQRDLSKSPYKYLLEPHLWLQLSELFMKQAFQQMGLSQDSPLCVVMKTGFSALPALMSIVNAMQNTQVCHILSKDELPIEVDVGQDHRYHSVFACPILRQQTTDQNPPMKLVCGHVISKDALSKLTTQTKLKCPYCPMEQNLSDARQLFF
;
A
#
# COMPACT_ATOMS: atom_id res chain seq x y z
N ASN A 1 2.68 -18.09 -12.23
CA ASN A 1 3.82 -18.02 -13.15
C ASN A 1 4.63 -16.79 -12.79
N ASP A 2 5.79 -16.96 -12.17
CA ASP A 2 6.55 -15.85 -11.58
C ASP A 2 7.00 -14.81 -12.62
N ASN A 3 7.18 -15.23 -13.89
CA ASN A 3 7.47 -14.33 -15.01
C ASN A 3 6.29 -13.44 -15.43
N GLU A 4 5.05 -13.88 -15.22
CA GLU A 4 3.87 -13.04 -15.53
C GLU A 4 3.65 -12.00 -14.44
N LEU A 5 3.83 -12.37 -13.16
CA LEU A 5 3.78 -11.41 -12.05
C LEU A 5 4.87 -10.34 -12.18
N PHE A 6 6.10 -10.74 -12.50
CA PHE A 6 7.22 -9.81 -12.69
C PHE A 6 6.98 -8.83 -13.84
N ASN A 7 6.43 -9.30 -14.96
CA ASN A 7 6.10 -8.43 -16.10
C ASN A 7 4.97 -7.45 -15.78
N ILE A 8 3.96 -7.87 -15.00
CA ILE A 8 2.86 -7.01 -14.55
C ILE A 8 3.38 -5.92 -13.60
N GLU A 9 4.23 -6.27 -12.63
CA GLU A 9 4.86 -5.30 -11.72
C GLU A 9 5.70 -4.28 -12.49
N GLN A 10 6.46 -4.73 -13.49
CA GLN A 10 7.27 -3.85 -14.32
C GLN A 10 6.42 -2.85 -15.12
N THR A 11 5.36 -3.32 -15.79
CA THR A 11 4.47 -2.44 -16.59
C THR A 11 3.79 -1.38 -15.71
N ILE A 12 3.40 -1.74 -14.48
CA ILE A 12 2.76 -0.79 -13.57
C ILE A 12 3.77 0.24 -13.03
N LEU A 13 5.00 -0.17 -12.72
CA LEU A 13 6.05 0.76 -12.32
C LEU A 13 6.40 1.75 -13.45
N GLU A 14 6.42 1.27 -14.71
CA GLU A 14 6.58 2.14 -15.88
C GLU A 14 5.43 3.16 -15.99
N GLU A 15 4.18 2.73 -15.76
CA GLU A 15 3.02 3.64 -15.72
C GLU A 15 3.14 4.70 -14.61
N ILE A 16 3.52 4.30 -13.39
CA ILE A 16 3.71 5.22 -12.27
C ILE A 16 4.80 6.24 -12.57
N ASN A 17 5.94 5.78 -13.11
CA ASN A 17 7.04 6.66 -13.51
C ASN A 17 6.60 7.64 -14.60
N TYR A 18 5.87 7.15 -15.61
CA TYR A 18 5.30 8.01 -16.66
C TYR A 18 4.42 9.12 -16.08
N VAL A 19 3.53 8.78 -15.14
CA VAL A 19 2.68 9.80 -14.49
C VAL A 19 3.51 10.77 -13.65
N LEU A 20 4.50 10.28 -12.89
CA LEU A 20 5.37 11.12 -12.06
C LEU A 20 6.22 12.09 -12.89
N GLU A 21 6.75 11.65 -14.03
CA GLU A 21 7.48 12.51 -14.97
C GLU A 21 6.57 13.61 -15.53
N ASN A 22 5.35 13.24 -15.93
CA ASN A 22 4.37 14.23 -16.40
C ASN A 22 3.99 15.24 -15.31
N ILE A 23 3.83 14.82 -14.05
CA ILE A 23 3.60 15.76 -12.93
C ILE A 23 4.78 16.73 -12.78
N ARG A 24 6.03 16.27 -12.91
CA ARG A 24 7.23 17.13 -12.86
C ARG A 24 7.28 18.13 -14.00
N GLU A 25 6.83 17.73 -15.19
CA GLU A 25 6.68 18.60 -16.36
C GLU A 25 5.42 19.48 -16.32
N LYS A 26 4.68 19.46 -15.20
CA LYS A 26 3.41 20.18 -15.00
C LYS A 26 2.28 19.75 -15.92
N ASN A 27 2.37 18.56 -16.50
CA ASN A 27 1.29 17.90 -17.21
C ASN A 27 0.48 17.02 -16.26
N LEU A 28 -0.71 17.49 -15.87
CA LEU A 28 -1.58 16.80 -14.91
C LEU A 28 -2.55 15.80 -15.56
N GLN A 29 -2.65 15.74 -16.89
CA GLN A 29 -3.63 14.88 -17.56
C GLN A 29 -3.43 13.39 -17.26
N PRO A 30 -2.21 12.83 -17.36
CA PRO A 30 -2.00 11.41 -17.05
C PRO A 30 -2.42 11.05 -15.62
N ALA A 31 -2.15 11.92 -14.65
CA ALA A 31 -2.53 11.72 -13.25
C ALA A 31 -4.06 11.78 -13.05
N LEU A 32 -4.75 12.69 -13.73
CA LEU A 32 -6.21 12.78 -13.69
C LEU A 32 -6.87 11.56 -14.33
N ASP A 33 -6.35 11.08 -15.46
CA ASP A 33 -6.87 9.88 -16.13
C ASP A 33 -6.59 8.61 -15.34
N TRP A 34 -5.45 8.54 -14.64
CA TRP A 34 -5.18 7.49 -13.66
C TRP A 34 -6.20 7.54 -12.50
N CYS A 35 -6.53 8.72 -11.97
CA CYS A 35 -7.53 8.84 -10.91
C CYS A 35 -8.93 8.39 -11.37
N LYS A 36 -9.33 8.72 -12.61
CA LYS A 36 -10.62 8.27 -13.17
C LYS A 36 -10.72 6.75 -13.25
N ARG A 37 -9.65 6.07 -13.70
CA ARG A 37 -9.60 4.60 -13.80
C ARG A 37 -9.65 3.93 -12.42
N ASN A 38 -9.04 4.56 -11.42
CA ASN A 38 -8.90 4.00 -10.06
C ASN A 38 -9.91 4.58 -9.05
N ARG A 39 -10.93 5.30 -9.52
CA ARG A 39 -11.84 6.11 -8.69
C ARG A 39 -12.55 5.28 -7.62
N GLU A 40 -13.02 4.08 -7.94
CA GLU A 40 -13.73 3.24 -6.97
C GLU A 40 -12.85 2.85 -5.78
N GLN A 41 -11.58 2.53 -6.04
CA GLN A 41 -10.65 2.18 -4.98
C GLN A 41 -10.23 3.43 -4.18
N LEU A 42 -10.03 4.57 -4.85
CA LEU A 42 -9.72 5.84 -4.19
C LEU A 42 -10.85 6.33 -3.26
N LEU A 43 -12.10 6.05 -3.63
CA LEU A 43 -13.27 6.35 -2.78
C LEU A 43 -13.30 5.45 -1.53
N LYS A 44 -12.91 4.17 -1.65
CA LYS A 44 -12.81 3.26 -0.49
C LYS A 44 -11.76 3.72 0.51
N THR A 45 -10.64 4.25 0.03
CA THR A 45 -9.54 4.77 0.88
C THR A 45 -9.74 6.24 1.29
N ASN A 46 -10.85 6.86 0.90
CA ASN A 46 -11.14 8.28 1.13
C ASN A 46 -9.99 9.22 0.70
N SER A 47 -9.39 8.91 -0.45
CA SER A 47 -8.22 9.61 -0.97
C SER A 47 -8.57 11.01 -1.48
N LEU A 48 -7.76 12.00 -1.11
CA LEU A 48 -7.89 13.39 -1.58
C LEU A 48 -7.03 13.69 -2.82
N LEU A 49 -6.40 12.68 -3.44
CA LEU A 49 -5.51 12.86 -4.58
C LEU A 49 -6.17 13.60 -5.76
N GLU A 50 -7.35 13.15 -6.18
CA GLU A 50 -8.08 13.77 -7.30
C GLU A 50 -8.42 15.25 -6.99
N PHE A 51 -8.75 15.57 -5.73
CA PHE A 51 -8.96 16.95 -5.28
C PHE A 51 -7.68 17.81 -5.41
N TYR A 52 -6.53 17.31 -4.95
CA TYR A 52 -5.27 18.05 -5.05
C TYR A 52 -4.79 18.21 -6.50
N LEU A 53 -5.06 17.24 -7.38
CA LEU A 53 -4.81 17.38 -8.81
C LEU A 53 -5.67 18.50 -9.43
N HIS A 54 -6.97 18.54 -9.09
CA HIS A 54 -7.83 19.63 -9.52
C HIS A 54 -7.37 21.00 -8.97
N LYS A 55 -6.92 21.06 -7.71
CA LYS A 55 -6.33 22.27 -7.13
C LYS A 55 -5.14 22.75 -7.96
N MET A 56 -4.18 21.87 -8.26
CA MET A 56 -3.00 22.22 -9.04
C MET A 56 -3.36 22.64 -10.47
N ARG A 57 -4.32 21.97 -11.11
CA ARG A 57 -4.79 22.35 -12.45
C ARG A 57 -5.47 23.72 -12.46
N PHE A 58 -6.26 24.03 -11.43
CA PHE A 58 -6.87 25.34 -11.30
C PHE A 58 -5.82 26.46 -11.14
N LEU A 59 -4.80 26.24 -10.30
CA LEU A 59 -3.70 27.19 -10.13
C LEU A 59 -2.87 27.37 -11.41
N GLN A 60 -2.70 26.31 -12.20
CA GLN A 60 -2.09 26.39 -13.52
C GLN A 60 -2.89 27.30 -14.47
N LEU A 61 -4.21 27.15 -14.54
CA LEU A 61 -5.08 28.00 -15.36
C LEU A 61 -5.01 29.48 -14.95
N LEU A 62 -4.89 29.75 -13.64
CA LEU A 62 -4.67 31.10 -13.13
C LEU A 62 -3.33 31.69 -13.59
N THR A 63 -2.28 30.87 -13.58
CA THR A 63 -0.93 31.28 -13.99
C THR A 63 -0.85 31.52 -15.50
N GLU A 64 -1.59 30.73 -16.29
CA GLU A 64 -1.75 30.89 -17.74
C GLU A 64 -2.68 32.05 -18.12
N GLN A 65 -3.26 32.77 -17.14
CA GLN A 65 -4.24 33.85 -17.33
C GLN A 65 -5.52 33.41 -18.07
N ASN A 66 -5.81 32.11 -18.06
CA ASN A 66 -7.01 31.55 -18.65
C ASN A 66 -8.16 31.53 -17.63
N TYR A 67 -8.66 32.72 -17.31
CA TYR A 67 -9.67 32.92 -16.26
C TYR A 67 -11.04 32.34 -16.62
N VAL A 68 -11.36 32.26 -17.91
CA VAL A 68 -12.63 31.69 -18.40
C VAL A 68 -12.67 30.20 -18.08
N ASP A 69 -11.64 29.46 -18.47
CA ASP A 69 -11.57 28.03 -18.19
C ASP A 69 -11.43 27.77 -16.69
N ALA A 70 -10.65 28.58 -15.97
CA ALA A 70 -10.55 28.46 -14.50
C ALA A 70 -11.92 28.57 -13.83
N LYS A 71 -12.76 29.53 -14.26
CA LYS A 71 -14.12 29.69 -13.72
C LYS A 71 -15.01 28.48 -14.02
N ILE A 72 -14.93 27.92 -15.22
CA ILE A 72 -15.69 26.71 -15.59
C ILE A 72 -15.19 25.51 -14.76
N TYR A 73 -13.87 25.41 -14.58
CA TYR A 73 -13.20 24.32 -13.88
C TYR A 73 -13.63 24.19 -12.41
N MET A 74 -14.14 25.27 -11.81
CA MET A 74 -14.63 25.27 -10.43
C MET A 74 -15.74 24.26 -10.16
N SER A 75 -16.51 23.90 -11.18
CA SER A 75 -17.56 22.88 -11.08
C SER A 75 -17.02 21.54 -10.59
N ASN A 76 -15.76 21.20 -10.89
CA ASN A 76 -15.10 19.96 -10.46
C ASN A 76 -14.91 19.86 -8.94
N PHE A 77 -14.92 20.98 -8.21
CA PHE A 77 -14.76 20.96 -6.75
C PHE A 77 -16.06 20.64 -5.99
N SER A 78 -17.22 20.74 -6.65
CA SER A 78 -18.55 20.65 -6.01
C SER A 78 -18.77 19.35 -5.23
N GLN A 79 -18.28 18.22 -5.75
CA GLN A 79 -18.40 16.92 -5.09
C GLN A 79 -17.57 16.85 -3.79
N TYR A 80 -16.38 17.44 -3.78
CA TYR A 80 -15.46 17.37 -2.63
C TYR A 80 -15.88 18.29 -1.48
N ILE A 81 -16.46 19.44 -1.79
CA ILE A 81 -16.97 20.40 -0.80
C ILE A 81 -18.08 19.75 0.04
N ARG A 82 -18.95 18.95 -0.58
CA ARG A 82 -20.04 18.26 0.12
C ARG A 82 -19.54 17.15 1.04
N MET A 83 -18.42 16.54 0.69
CA MET A 83 -17.88 15.37 1.40
C MET A 83 -16.91 15.74 2.52
N ASN A 84 -16.24 16.91 2.46
CA ASN A 84 -15.20 17.27 3.40
C ASN A 84 -15.16 18.79 3.67
N SER A 85 -15.35 19.19 4.94
CA SER A 85 -15.32 20.58 5.37
C SER A 85 -13.95 21.26 5.22
N GLU A 86 -12.86 20.48 5.25
CA GLU A 86 -11.52 21.03 5.00
C GLU A 86 -11.33 21.39 3.52
N CYS A 87 -11.92 20.60 2.60
CA CYS A 87 -11.92 20.94 1.17
C CYS A 87 -12.67 22.26 0.91
N GLU A 88 -13.73 22.55 1.67
CA GLU A 88 -14.45 23.83 1.55
C GLU A 88 -13.55 25.02 1.86
N LYS A 89 -12.71 24.95 2.91
CA LYS A 89 -11.77 26.01 3.27
C LYS A 89 -10.76 26.27 2.15
N VAL A 90 -10.19 25.19 1.60
CA VAL A 90 -9.23 25.27 0.49
C VAL A 90 -9.89 25.86 -0.75
N VAL A 91 -11.14 25.49 -1.07
CA VAL A 91 -11.85 26.06 -2.23
C VAL A 91 -12.12 27.56 -2.02
N LYS A 92 -12.51 28.01 -0.82
CA LYS A 92 -12.68 29.44 -0.51
C LYS A 92 -11.37 30.21 -0.72
N GLU A 93 -10.26 29.63 -0.32
CA GLU A 93 -8.92 30.17 -0.53
C GLU A 93 -8.58 30.28 -2.03
N LEU A 94 -8.87 29.25 -2.83
CA LEU A 94 -8.72 29.28 -4.29
C LEU A 94 -9.60 30.35 -4.94
N MET A 95 -10.82 30.58 -4.42
CA MET A 95 -11.68 31.68 -4.87
C MET A 95 -11.08 33.04 -4.54
N GLY A 96 -10.49 33.19 -3.36
CA GLY A 96 -9.71 34.37 -3.01
C GLY A 96 -8.56 34.60 -3.98
N ALA A 97 -7.76 33.55 -4.25
CA ALA A 97 -6.66 33.60 -5.20
C ALA A 97 -7.11 33.99 -6.62
N PHE A 98 -8.26 33.49 -7.10
CA PHE A 98 -8.83 33.85 -8.40
C PHE A 98 -9.09 35.36 -8.55
N VAL A 99 -9.57 36.02 -7.48
CA VAL A 99 -9.81 37.47 -7.49
C VAL A 99 -8.50 38.25 -7.63
N PHE A 100 -7.44 37.83 -6.95
CA PHE A 100 -6.12 38.48 -7.04
C PHE A 100 -5.38 38.15 -8.33
N ALA A 101 -5.63 36.98 -8.93
CA ALA A 101 -4.97 36.53 -10.14
C ALA A 101 -5.17 37.47 -11.34
N GLN A 102 -6.32 38.17 -11.40
CA GLN A 102 -6.59 39.17 -12.45
C GLN A 102 -5.63 40.39 -12.41
N ARG A 103 -4.91 40.59 -11.30
CA ARG A 103 -3.90 41.65 -11.17
C ARG A 103 -2.49 41.08 -11.21
N ASP A 104 -2.12 40.38 -10.15
CA ASP A 104 -0.83 39.71 -9.99
C ASP A 104 -0.91 38.76 -8.79
N LEU A 105 -1.02 37.46 -9.06
CA LEU A 105 -1.11 36.44 -8.01
C LEU A 105 0.20 36.34 -7.20
N SER A 106 1.35 36.63 -7.82
CA SER A 106 2.68 36.50 -7.23
C SER A 106 2.96 37.55 -6.15
N LYS A 107 2.25 38.68 -6.20
CA LYS A 107 2.33 39.76 -5.20
C LYS A 107 1.17 39.75 -4.20
N SER A 108 0.32 38.74 -4.29
CA SER A 108 -0.85 38.61 -3.41
C SER A 108 -0.50 37.83 -2.14
N PRO A 109 -1.39 37.87 -1.12
CA PRO A 109 -1.29 36.99 0.05
C PRO A 109 -1.25 35.50 -0.30
N TYR A 110 -1.75 35.11 -1.49
CA TYR A 110 -1.84 33.75 -1.98
C TYR A 110 -0.60 33.26 -2.73
N LYS A 111 0.52 34.01 -2.69
CA LYS A 111 1.78 33.64 -3.37
C LYS A 111 2.25 32.22 -3.01
N TYR A 112 2.04 31.77 -1.78
CA TYR A 112 2.43 30.44 -1.32
C TYR A 112 1.75 29.30 -2.12
N LEU A 113 0.60 29.55 -2.75
CA LEU A 113 -0.07 28.60 -3.64
C LEU A 113 0.67 28.35 -4.95
N LEU A 114 1.69 29.16 -5.28
CA LEU A 114 2.49 29.03 -6.50
C LEU A 114 3.87 28.41 -6.23
N GLU A 115 4.14 27.97 -5.01
CA GLU A 115 5.47 27.48 -4.67
C GLU A 115 5.79 26.15 -5.35
N PRO A 116 7.03 25.96 -5.86
CA PRO A 116 7.43 24.73 -6.52
C PRO A 116 7.31 23.48 -5.66
N HIS A 117 7.45 23.60 -4.33
CA HIS A 117 7.37 22.48 -3.39
C HIS A 117 6.01 21.76 -3.44
N LEU A 118 4.94 22.44 -3.86
CA LEU A 118 3.61 21.85 -3.99
C LEU A 118 3.57 20.75 -5.07
N TRP A 119 4.40 20.85 -6.10
CA TRP A 119 4.52 19.81 -7.13
C TRP A 119 5.23 18.57 -6.60
N LEU A 120 6.20 18.74 -5.71
CA LEU A 120 6.86 17.64 -5.02
C LEU A 120 5.88 16.92 -4.09
N GLN A 121 5.13 17.67 -3.27
CA GLN A 121 4.10 17.11 -2.41
C GLN A 121 3.01 16.37 -3.19
N LEU A 122 2.59 16.91 -4.34
CA LEU A 122 1.63 16.23 -5.21
C LEU A 122 2.21 14.91 -5.76
N SER A 123 3.49 14.91 -6.15
CA SER A 123 4.18 13.71 -6.64
C SER A 123 4.28 12.64 -5.55
N GLU A 124 4.63 13.03 -4.33
CA GLU A 124 4.68 12.14 -3.15
C GLU A 124 3.29 11.60 -2.81
N LEU A 125 2.25 12.44 -2.85
CA LEU A 125 0.87 12.02 -2.63
C LEU A 125 0.42 11.01 -3.69
N PHE A 126 0.72 11.27 -4.98
CA PHE A 126 0.41 10.35 -6.07
C PHE A 126 1.13 9.01 -5.86
N MET A 127 2.43 9.04 -5.61
CA MET A 127 3.25 7.85 -5.38
C MET A 127 2.71 7.01 -4.22
N LYS A 128 2.36 7.67 -3.10
CA LYS A 128 1.77 7.03 -1.93
C LYS A 128 0.47 6.29 -2.29
N GLN A 129 -0.41 6.96 -3.03
CA GLN A 129 -1.70 6.40 -3.43
C GLN A 129 -1.56 5.26 -4.45
N ALA A 130 -0.63 5.40 -5.40
CA ALA A 130 -0.35 4.37 -6.39
C ALA A 130 0.15 3.08 -5.73
N PHE A 131 1.11 3.18 -4.80
CA PHE A 131 1.60 1.99 -4.07
C PHE A 131 0.52 1.37 -3.16
N GLN A 132 -0.32 2.20 -2.54
CA GLN A 132 -1.45 1.72 -1.74
C GLN A 132 -2.44 0.88 -2.57
N GLN A 133 -2.75 1.31 -3.79
CA GLN A 133 -3.64 0.56 -4.69
C GLN A 133 -3.04 -0.79 -5.10
N MET A 134 -1.72 -0.85 -5.21
CA MET A 134 -1.01 -2.08 -5.59
C MET A 134 -0.80 -3.06 -4.42
N GLY A 135 -1.12 -2.66 -3.19
CA GLY A 135 -0.76 -3.44 -1.99
C GLY A 135 0.76 -3.54 -1.80
N LEU A 136 1.54 -2.65 -2.40
CA LEU A 136 2.99 -2.60 -2.25
C LEU A 136 3.40 -1.77 -1.03
N SER A 137 4.54 -2.15 -0.45
CA SER A 137 5.20 -1.38 0.61
C SER A 137 5.44 0.06 0.19
N GLN A 138 4.85 1.02 0.92
CA GLN A 138 5.11 2.45 0.71
C GLN A 138 6.52 2.85 1.14
N ASP A 139 7.09 2.11 2.10
CA ASP A 139 8.44 2.31 2.57
C ASP A 139 9.44 1.57 1.68
N SER A 140 10.59 2.20 1.42
CA SER A 140 11.72 1.53 0.75
C SER A 140 12.02 0.20 1.44
N PRO A 141 12.18 -0.91 0.70
CA PRO A 141 12.54 -2.21 1.29
C PRO A 141 13.77 -2.12 2.18
N LEU A 142 14.76 -1.32 1.79
CA LEU A 142 15.95 -1.06 2.60
C LEU A 142 15.61 -0.37 3.94
N CYS A 143 14.71 0.62 3.90
CA CYS A 143 14.25 1.33 5.09
C CYS A 143 13.47 0.40 6.02
N VAL A 144 12.57 -0.43 5.47
CA VAL A 144 11.82 -1.44 6.24
C VAL A 144 12.78 -2.45 6.88
N VAL A 145 13.71 -3.01 6.11
CA VAL A 145 14.71 -3.98 6.63
C VAL A 145 15.56 -3.34 7.73
N MET A 146 16.00 -2.09 7.56
CA MET A 146 16.76 -1.38 8.59
C MET A 146 15.94 -1.12 9.86
N LYS A 147 14.71 -0.59 9.75
CA LYS A 147 13.82 -0.35 10.90
C LYS A 147 13.51 -1.64 11.65
N THR A 148 13.15 -2.70 10.92
CA THR A 148 12.91 -4.04 11.45
C THR A 148 14.16 -4.59 12.13
N GLY A 149 15.32 -4.47 11.49
CA GLY A 149 16.60 -4.90 12.05
C GLY A 149 16.96 -4.18 13.34
N PHE A 150 16.76 -2.86 13.42
CA PHE A 150 16.95 -2.10 14.65
C PHE A 150 15.98 -2.52 15.76
N SER A 151 14.74 -2.84 15.41
CA SER A 151 13.73 -3.32 16.37
C SER A 151 14.04 -4.72 16.89
N ALA A 152 14.65 -5.57 16.05
CA ALA A 152 15.11 -6.91 16.41
C ALA A 152 16.40 -6.91 17.25
N LEU A 153 17.24 -5.87 17.10
CA LEU A 153 18.58 -5.79 17.68
C LEU A 153 18.63 -6.05 19.20
N PRO A 154 17.73 -5.49 20.03
CA PRO A 154 17.75 -5.73 21.48
C PRO A 154 17.51 -7.20 21.83
N ALA A 155 16.58 -7.87 21.14
CA ALA A 155 16.30 -9.29 21.35
C ALA A 155 17.50 -10.16 20.94
N LEU A 156 18.13 -9.84 19.81
CA LEU A 156 19.34 -10.51 19.34
C LEU A 156 20.50 -10.34 20.33
N MET A 157 20.73 -9.13 20.84
CA MET A 157 21.77 -8.85 21.84
C MET A 157 21.53 -9.60 23.15
N SER A 158 20.26 -9.69 23.59
CA SER A 158 19.90 -10.47 24.79
C SER A 158 20.27 -11.95 24.64
N ILE A 159 20.06 -12.53 23.47
CA ILE A 159 20.44 -13.93 23.21
C ILE A 159 21.95 -14.10 23.14
N VAL A 160 22.67 -13.22 22.44
CA VAL A 160 24.14 -13.28 22.40
C VAL A 160 24.72 -13.27 23.83
N ASN A 161 24.20 -12.40 24.69
CA ASN A 161 24.61 -12.33 26.10
C ASN A 161 24.21 -13.59 26.88
N ALA A 162 23.00 -14.12 26.68
CA ALA A 162 22.55 -15.35 27.33
C ALA A 162 23.41 -16.56 26.92
N MET A 163 23.77 -16.66 25.63
CA MET A 163 24.62 -17.72 25.08
C MET A 163 26.08 -17.63 25.53
N GLN A 164 26.60 -16.43 25.76
CA GLN A 164 27.95 -16.26 26.33
C GLN A 164 27.99 -16.70 27.81
N ASN A 165 26.89 -16.50 28.53
CA ASN A 165 26.79 -16.81 29.96
C ASN A 165 26.32 -18.25 30.26
N THR A 166 25.75 -18.96 29.29
CA THR A 166 25.27 -20.33 29.45
C THR A 166 25.86 -21.22 28.36
N GLN A 167 26.34 -22.43 28.70
CA GLN A 167 26.88 -23.41 27.72
C GLN A 167 25.79 -24.03 26.81
N VAL A 168 24.88 -23.20 26.30
CA VAL A 168 23.64 -23.60 25.61
C VAL A 168 23.80 -23.51 24.08
N CYS A 169 25.04 -23.35 23.59
CA CYS A 169 25.35 -23.35 22.16
C CYS A 169 24.84 -24.58 21.40
N HIS A 170 24.57 -25.70 22.07
CA HIS A 170 24.04 -26.92 21.44
C HIS A 170 22.57 -26.85 21.01
N ILE A 171 21.79 -25.87 21.48
CA ILE A 171 20.34 -25.76 21.17
C ILE A 171 20.09 -25.00 19.85
N LEU A 172 21.11 -24.33 19.30
CA LEU A 172 20.98 -23.56 18.08
C LEU A 172 21.26 -24.40 16.85
N SER A 173 20.22 -24.56 16.03
CA SER A 173 20.38 -25.03 14.65
C SER A 173 21.14 -23.95 13.88
N LYS A 174 22.03 -24.33 12.96
CA LYS A 174 22.90 -23.38 12.22
C LYS A 174 22.12 -22.30 11.45
N ASP A 175 20.84 -22.56 11.17
CA ASP A 175 20.03 -21.75 10.26
C ASP A 175 18.91 -20.95 10.96
N GLU A 176 18.66 -21.13 12.27
CA GLU A 176 17.53 -20.49 12.96
C GLU A 176 17.84 -20.05 14.41
N LEU A 177 17.31 -18.89 14.80
CA LEU A 177 17.36 -18.34 16.16
C LEU A 177 15.99 -18.49 16.83
N PRO A 178 15.88 -19.00 18.07
CA PRO A 178 14.61 -19.14 18.78
C PRO A 178 14.17 -17.80 19.39
N ILE A 179 13.94 -16.79 18.55
CA ILE A 179 13.45 -15.46 18.95
C ILE A 179 12.23 -15.11 18.11
N GLU A 180 11.16 -14.73 18.80
CA GLU A 180 10.05 -14.02 18.17
C GLU A 180 10.36 -12.53 18.18
N VAL A 181 10.49 -11.93 16.99
CA VAL A 181 10.60 -10.48 16.82
C VAL A 181 9.24 -9.98 16.36
N ASP A 182 8.56 -9.19 17.20
CA ASP A 182 7.33 -8.53 16.77
C ASP A 182 7.68 -7.36 15.85
N VAL A 183 7.37 -7.54 14.56
CA VAL A 183 7.63 -6.56 13.51
C VAL A 183 6.47 -5.58 13.31
N GLY A 184 5.44 -5.66 14.16
CA GLY A 184 4.22 -4.89 14.02
C GLY A 184 3.33 -5.37 12.85
N GLN A 185 2.19 -4.70 12.68
CA GLN A 185 1.24 -5.00 11.60
C GLN A 185 1.46 -4.12 10.36
N ASP A 186 2.16 -3.00 10.52
CA ASP A 186 2.36 -2.00 9.46
C ASP A 186 3.23 -2.49 8.30
N HIS A 187 3.97 -3.59 8.50
CA HIS A 187 4.84 -4.22 7.50
C HIS A 187 4.27 -5.53 6.92
N ARG A 188 3.00 -5.83 7.20
CA ARG A 188 2.30 -7.02 6.67
C ARG A 188 1.57 -6.66 5.38
N TYR A 189 2.32 -6.54 4.29
CA TYR A 189 1.76 -6.14 2.99
C TYR A 189 0.96 -7.26 2.31
N HIS A 190 1.17 -8.52 2.72
CA HIS A 190 0.44 -9.67 2.23
C HIS A 190 0.00 -10.56 3.40
N SER A 191 -1.18 -11.16 3.26
CA SER A 191 -1.67 -12.16 4.19
C SER A 191 -0.86 -13.45 4.03
N VAL A 192 0.01 -13.71 5.00
CA VAL A 192 0.86 -14.90 5.03
C VAL A 192 0.27 -15.93 6.00
N PHE A 193 0.04 -17.14 5.50
CA PHE A 193 -0.26 -18.29 6.35
C PHE A 193 0.94 -19.24 6.37
N ALA A 194 1.38 -19.60 7.57
CA ALA A 194 2.36 -20.65 7.77
C ALA A 194 1.65 -21.93 8.19
N CYS A 195 1.86 -23.02 7.46
CA CYS A 195 1.28 -24.31 7.78
C CYS A 195 1.85 -24.82 9.10
N PRO A 196 1.02 -25.08 10.11
CA PRO A 196 1.53 -25.45 11.43
C PRO A 196 2.01 -26.92 11.49
N ILE A 197 1.71 -27.72 10.47
CA ILE A 197 2.17 -29.12 10.34
C ILE A 197 3.52 -29.20 9.63
N LEU A 198 3.62 -28.55 8.46
CA LEU A 198 4.86 -28.55 7.68
C LEU A 198 5.84 -27.46 8.10
N ARG A 199 5.40 -26.51 8.93
CA ARG A 199 6.16 -25.32 9.35
C ARG A 199 6.72 -24.52 8.17
N GLN A 200 5.94 -24.50 7.09
CA GLN A 200 6.29 -23.84 5.82
C GLN A 200 5.20 -22.82 5.47
N GLN A 201 5.63 -21.68 4.94
CA GLN A 201 4.72 -20.67 4.39
C GLN A 201 3.98 -21.22 3.17
N THR A 202 2.67 -20.96 3.10
CA THR A 202 1.85 -21.34 1.94
C THR A 202 2.12 -20.44 0.75
N THR A 203 2.02 -21.02 -0.44
CA THR A 203 2.19 -20.35 -1.74
C THR A 203 0.94 -20.57 -2.60
N ASP A 204 0.86 -19.97 -3.78
CA ASP A 204 -0.26 -20.20 -4.71
C ASP A 204 -0.37 -21.66 -5.15
N GLN A 205 0.75 -22.37 -5.21
CA GLN A 205 0.80 -23.81 -5.53
C GLN A 205 0.44 -24.68 -4.32
N ASN A 206 0.78 -24.21 -3.10
CA ASN A 206 0.50 -24.86 -1.83
C ASN A 206 -0.36 -23.97 -0.92
N PRO A 207 -1.63 -23.71 -1.28
CA PRO A 207 -2.46 -22.74 -0.58
C PRO A 207 -2.92 -23.23 0.80
N PRO A 208 -3.39 -22.32 1.67
CA PRO A 208 -4.06 -22.67 2.91
C PRO A 208 -5.42 -23.33 2.63
N MET A 209 -5.66 -24.48 3.25
CA MET A 209 -6.86 -25.29 3.15
C MET A 209 -7.58 -25.33 4.50
N LYS A 210 -8.82 -24.85 4.52
CA LYS A 210 -9.73 -24.93 5.67
C LYS A 210 -10.41 -26.29 5.71
N LEU A 211 -10.26 -26.96 6.85
CA LEU A 211 -10.94 -28.19 7.21
C LEU A 211 -12.39 -27.90 7.63
N VAL A 212 -13.29 -28.88 7.54
CA VAL A 212 -14.68 -28.72 8.00
C VAL A 212 -14.79 -28.38 9.50
N CYS A 213 -13.79 -28.74 10.30
CA CYS A 213 -13.70 -28.38 11.71
C CYS A 213 -13.27 -26.93 11.97
N GLY A 214 -12.88 -26.20 10.92
CA GLY A 214 -12.45 -24.80 11.00
C GLY A 214 -10.93 -24.61 11.09
N HIS A 215 -10.15 -25.64 11.42
CA HIS A 215 -8.68 -25.56 11.39
C HIS A 215 -8.16 -25.40 9.96
N VAL A 216 -6.98 -24.78 9.84
CA VAL A 216 -6.34 -24.50 8.55
C VAL A 216 -4.99 -25.19 8.50
N ILE A 217 -4.70 -25.84 7.38
CA ILE A 217 -3.40 -26.48 7.08
C ILE A 217 -3.06 -26.24 5.60
N SER A 218 -1.82 -26.40 5.16
CA SER A 218 -1.50 -26.27 3.73
C SER A 218 -2.03 -27.45 2.89
N LYS A 219 -2.17 -27.25 1.59
CA LYS A 219 -2.55 -28.29 0.63
C LYS A 219 -1.61 -29.50 0.64
N ASP A 220 -0.31 -29.28 0.80
CA ASP A 220 0.67 -30.36 0.92
C ASP A 220 0.56 -31.11 2.25
N ALA A 221 0.23 -30.40 3.34
CA ALA A 221 -0.04 -31.06 4.61
C ALA A 221 -1.32 -31.90 4.53
N LEU A 222 -2.36 -31.37 3.87
CA LEU A 222 -3.61 -32.06 3.62
C LEU A 222 -3.38 -33.35 2.83
N SER A 223 -2.58 -33.31 1.76
CA SER A 223 -2.27 -34.50 0.95
C SER A 223 -1.43 -35.52 1.72
N LYS A 224 -0.43 -35.08 2.50
CA LYS A 224 0.42 -35.96 3.31
C LYS A 224 -0.31 -36.63 4.48
N LEU A 225 -1.27 -35.95 5.08
CA LEU A 225 -2.06 -36.46 6.22
C LEU A 225 -3.23 -37.35 5.78
N THR A 226 -3.54 -37.40 4.48
CA THR A 226 -4.64 -38.21 3.98
C THR A 226 -4.22 -39.67 3.87
N THR A 227 -5.00 -40.55 4.51
CA THR A 227 -4.83 -42.00 4.37
C THR A 227 -5.98 -42.54 3.53
N GLN A 228 -5.68 -43.01 2.32
CA GLN A 228 -6.63 -43.49 1.30
C GLN A 228 -7.64 -42.44 0.81
N THR A 229 -8.65 -42.09 1.61
CA THR A 229 -9.70 -41.11 1.24
C THR A 229 -10.13 -40.20 2.39
N LYS A 230 -9.70 -40.50 3.62
CA LYS A 230 -10.08 -39.75 4.82
C LYS A 230 -8.87 -39.09 5.45
N LEU A 231 -9.11 -37.91 6.01
CA LEU A 231 -8.16 -37.09 6.73
C LEU A 231 -8.69 -36.87 8.15
N LYS A 232 -7.85 -37.14 9.14
CA LYS A 232 -8.09 -36.69 10.52
C LYS A 232 -7.43 -35.34 10.75
N CYS A 233 -8.13 -34.43 11.39
CA CYS A 233 -7.52 -33.17 11.78
C CYS A 233 -6.44 -33.42 12.85
N PRO A 234 -5.24 -32.83 12.72
CA PRO A 234 -4.18 -32.97 13.72
C PRO A 234 -4.48 -32.26 15.05
N TYR A 235 -5.43 -31.32 15.06
CA TYR A 235 -5.80 -30.51 16.23
C TYR A 235 -7.09 -30.96 16.91
N CYS A 236 -7.88 -31.83 16.29
CA CYS A 236 -9.17 -32.26 16.83
C CYS A 236 -9.56 -33.65 16.31
N PRO A 237 -10.47 -34.38 16.99
CA PRO A 237 -10.82 -35.75 16.61
C PRO A 237 -11.69 -35.85 15.33
N MET A 238 -11.95 -34.75 14.65
CA MET A 238 -12.88 -34.69 13.52
C MET A 238 -12.22 -35.22 12.24
N GLU A 239 -12.94 -36.10 11.55
CA GLU A 239 -12.53 -36.72 10.28
C GLU A 239 -13.34 -36.15 9.13
N GLN A 240 -12.75 -36.10 7.94
CA GLN A 240 -13.42 -35.61 6.73
C GLN A 240 -12.83 -36.24 5.47
N ASN A 241 -13.53 -36.07 4.35
CA ASN A 241 -12.98 -36.43 3.05
C ASN A 241 -12.14 -35.28 2.50
N LEU A 242 -11.20 -35.61 1.62
CA LEU A 242 -10.30 -34.62 1.01
C LEU A 242 -11.06 -33.57 0.17
N SER A 243 -12.19 -33.96 -0.43
CA SER A 243 -13.08 -33.08 -1.21
C SER A 243 -13.77 -31.99 -0.38
N ASP A 244 -13.87 -32.18 0.95
CA ASP A 244 -14.61 -31.27 1.82
C ASP A 244 -13.75 -30.08 2.27
N ALA A 245 -12.43 -30.18 2.10
CA ALA A 245 -11.50 -29.10 2.39
C ALA A 245 -11.63 -27.98 1.36
N ARG A 246 -11.74 -26.74 1.84
CA ARG A 246 -11.88 -25.56 0.98
C ARG A 246 -10.65 -24.69 1.06
N GLN A 247 -10.19 -24.21 -0.10
CA GLN A 247 -9.13 -23.22 -0.13
C GLN A 247 -9.59 -21.92 0.54
N LEU A 248 -8.73 -21.35 1.39
CA LEU A 248 -8.90 -20.03 1.96
C LEU A 248 -8.23 -18.99 1.08
N PHE A 249 -8.92 -17.86 0.91
CA PHE A 249 -8.39 -16.64 0.31
C PHE A 249 -8.44 -15.56 1.39
N PHE A 250 -7.35 -14.80 1.51
CA PHE A 250 -7.22 -13.71 2.46
C PHE A 250 -7.38 -12.35 1.78
#